data_AF-A0A429MKG4-F1
#
_entry.id   AF-A0A429MKG4-F1
#
_cell.length_a   1.000
_cell.length_b   1.000
_cell.length_c   1.000
_cell.angle_alpha   90.00
_cell.angle_beta   90.00
_cell.angle_gamma   90.00
#
_symmetry.space_group_name_H-M   'P 1'
#
loop_
_entity.id
_entity.type
_entity.pdbx_description
1 polymer ?
#
loop_
_entity_poly.entity_id
_entity_poly.type
_entity_poly.pdbx_seq_one_letter_code
_entity_poly.pdbx_strand_id
1 'polypeptide(L)'
;PRVSKVLDLKTPTSGEEHRNLISNLDHLTPRDQIKFVICNREDYEWSKQQVEQYQLQTKVSTVWFSPAFAVEKGAVGLPRLARDLAQWILDDKLPVRFQLQLHKLLWNDESGR
;
A
#
# COMPACT_ATOMS: atom_id res chain seq x y z
N PRO A 1 -13.15 18.37 -10.83
CA PRO A 1 -12.03 18.73 -9.93
C PRO A 1 -10.66 18.41 -10.59
N ARG A 2 -9.67 19.28 -10.43
CA ARG A 2 -8.30 19.09 -10.96
C ARG A 2 -7.37 18.32 -10.01
N VAL A 3 -7.82 18.04 -8.79
CA VAL A 3 -7.06 17.35 -7.74
C VAL A 3 -7.44 15.87 -7.72
N SER A 4 -6.45 15.00 -7.54
CA SER A 4 -6.59 13.57 -7.23
C SER A 4 -6.06 13.33 -5.83
N LYS A 5 -6.79 12.53 -5.03
CA LYS A 5 -6.43 12.17 -3.66
C LYS A 5 -5.79 10.79 -3.64
N VAL A 6 -4.83 10.62 -2.75
CA VAL A 6 -4.28 9.31 -2.39
C VAL A 6 -4.58 9.08 -0.92
N LEU A 7 -5.47 8.15 -0.61
CA LEU A 7 -5.79 7.78 0.76
C LEU A 7 -4.85 6.66 1.24
N ASP A 8 -4.19 6.87 2.36
CA ASP A 8 -3.33 5.87 3.00
C ASP A 8 -4.14 5.14 4.08
N LEU A 9 -4.43 3.85 3.84
CA LEU A 9 -5.09 3.01 4.85
C LEU A 9 -4.02 2.30 5.68
N LYS A 10 -4.03 2.57 6.98
CA LYS A 10 -3.06 2.07 7.93
C LYS A 10 -3.32 0.61 8.24
N THR A 11 -2.32 -0.24 8.03
CA THR A 11 -2.39 -1.67 8.35
C THR A 11 -2.19 -1.91 9.84
N PRO A 12 -2.61 -3.08 10.39
CA PRO A 12 -2.49 -3.40 11.81
C PRO A 12 -1.06 -3.24 12.36
N THR A 13 -0.04 -3.68 11.61
CA THR A 13 1.36 -3.62 12.07
C THR A 13 1.85 -2.18 12.27
N SER A 14 1.23 -1.20 11.63
CA SER A 14 1.58 0.21 11.86
C SER A 14 1.21 0.71 13.26
N GLY A 15 0.34 0.02 13.99
CA GLY A 15 -0.24 0.48 15.26
C GLY A 15 -1.29 1.59 15.11
N GLU A 16 -1.49 2.07 13.88
CA GLU A 16 -2.30 3.24 13.55
C GLU A 16 -3.61 2.86 12.84
N GLU A 17 -3.92 1.56 12.72
CA GLU A 17 -5.14 1.05 12.07
C GLU A 17 -6.42 1.63 12.70
N HIS A 18 -6.45 1.78 14.03
CA HIS A 18 -7.53 2.45 14.77
C HIS A 18 -7.75 3.92 14.40
N ARG A 19 -6.79 4.58 13.72
CA ARG A 19 -6.91 5.96 13.26
C ARG A 19 -7.49 6.09 11.85
N ASN A 20 -7.75 4.97 11.18
CA ASN A 20 -8.41 4.97 9.89
C ASN A 20 -9.85 5.50 10.02
N LEU A 21 -10.13 6.64 9.39
CA LEU A 21 -11.50 7.13 9.20
C LEU A 21 -12.10 6.47 7.94
N ILE A 22 -12.77 5.33 8.14
CA ILE A 22 -13.38 4.55 7.04
C ILE A 22 -14.41 5.37 6.24
N SER A 23 -15.11 6.32 6.87
CA SER A 23 -16.02 7.24 6.19
C SER A 23 -15.35 8.05 5.07
N ASN A 24 -14.02 8.20 5.08
CA ASN A 24 -13.30 8.85 3.98
C ASN A 24 -13.45 8.10 2.64
N LEU A 25 -13.76 6.80 2.66
CA LEU A 25 -13.99 6.02 1.45
C LEU A 25 -15.19 6.53 0.64
N ASP A 26 -16.18 7.14 1.29
CA ASP A 26 -17.38 7.69 0.63
C ASP A 26 -17.10 9.00 -0.11
N HIS A 27 -15.96 9.64 0.17
CA HIS A 27 -15.52 10.86 -0.49
C HIS A 27 -14.57 10.59 -1.67
N LEU A 28 -14.22 9.32 -1.92
CA LEU A 28 -13.35 8.95 -3.02
C LEU A 28 -14.11 8.86 -4.34
N THR A 29 -13.41 9.14 -5.42
CA THR A 29 -13.91 9.10 -6.79
C THR A 29 -13.05 8.16 -7.63
N PRO A 30 -13.53 7.75 -8.83
CA PRO A 30 -12.75 6.91 -9.74
C PRO A 30 -11.42 7.51 -10.22
N ARG A 31 -11.11 8.79 -9.90
CA ARG A 31 -9.82 9.43 -10.20
C ARG A 31 -8.84 9.40 -9.03
N ASP A 32 -9.30 9.00 -7.86
CA ASP A 32 -8.50 8.92 -6.64
C ASP A 32 -7.80 7.56 -6.57
N GLN A 33 -6.98 7.38 -5.54
CA GLN A 33 -6.19 6.18 -5.30
C GLN A 33 -6.21 5.83 -3.82
N ILE A 34 -6.00 4.55 -3.51
CA ILE A 34 -5.80 4.05 -2.15
C ILE A 34 -4.44 3.37 -2.10
N LYS A 35 -3.73 3.51 -0.98
CA LYS A 35 -2.44 2.88 -0.76
C LYS A 35 -2.41 2.16 0.59
N PHE A 36 -1.83 0.98 0.57
CA PHE A 36 -1.48 0.19 1.75
C PHE A 36 0.03 0.00 1.79
N VAL A 37 0.61 0.22 2.96
CA VAL A 37 2.02 -0.13 3.25
C VAL A 37 2.00 -1.42 4.05
N ILE A 38 2.49 -2.51 3.44
CA ILE A 38 2.42 -3.87 3.96
C ILE A 38 3.73 -4.24 4.65
N CYS A 39 3.69 -4.57 5.94
CA CYS A 39 4.88 -4.94 6.71
C CYS A 39 5.12 -6.45 6.81
N ASN A 40 4.09 -7.28 6.67
CA ASN A 40 4.14 -8.73 6.83
C ASN A 40 2.93 -9.41 6.16
N ARG A 41 2.75 -10.73 6.37
CA ARG A 41 1.63 -11.50 5.82
C ARG A 41 0.28 -11.13 6.45
N GLU A 42 0.25 -10.77 7.72
CA GLU A 42 -0.98 -10.39 8.43
C GLU A 42 -1.55 -9.09 7.86
N ASP A 43 -0.69 -8.10 7.62
CA ASP A 43 -1.04 -6.86 6.92
C ASP A 43 -1.59 -7.13 5.52
N TYR A 44 -0.97 -8.05 4.78
CA TYR A 44 -1.44 -8.43 3.45
C TYR A 44 -2.86 -9.02 3.48
N GLU A 45 -3.12 -9.99 4.36
CA GLU A 45 -4.44 -10.60 4.48
C GLU A 45 -5.48 -9.58 4.92
N TRP A 46 -5.15 -8.73 5.88
CA TRP A 46 -6.03 -7.65 6.31
C TRP A 46 -6.34 -6.69 5.16
N SER A 47 -5.32 -6.22 4.43
CA SER A 47 -5.51 -5.31 3.29
C SER A 47 -6.33 -5.95 2.17
N LYS A 48 -6.13 -7.25 1.91
CA LYS A 48 -6.97 -8.01 0.97
C LYS A 48 -8.43 -8.04 1.41
N GLN A 49 -8.70 -8.30 2.69
CA GLN A 49 -10.05 -8.25 3.25
C GLN A 49 -10.67 -6.85 3.09
N GLN A 50 -9.91 -5.77 3.31
CA GLN A 50 -10.42 -4.40 3.11
C GLN A 50 -10.78 -4.14 1.64
N VAL A 51 -9.95 -4.61 0.69
CA VAL A 51 -10.22 -4.50 -0.75
C VAL A 51 -11.54 -5.16 -1.11
N GLU A 52 -11.77 -6.38 -0.61
CA GLU A 52 -12.99 -7.14 -0.86
C GLU A 52 -14.21 -6.54 -0.15
N GLN A 53 -14.10 -6.28 1.15
CA GLN A 53 -15.20 -5.76 1.98
C GLN A 53 -15.76 -4.44 1.45
N TYR A 54 -14.89 -3.52 1.02
CA TYR A 54 -15.29 -2.20 0.54
C TYR A 54 -15.28 -2.05 -0.98
N GLN A 55 -14.99 -3.13 -1.71
CA GLN A 55 -14.91 -3.16 -3.18
C GLN A 55 -14.02 -2.02 -3.72
N LEU A 56 -12.86 -1.80 -3.09
CA LEU A 56 -12.02 -0.62 -3.28
C LEU A 56 -11.61 -0.41 -4.74
N GLN A 57 -11.32 -1.50 -5.47
CA GLN A 57 -10.98 -1.50 -6.88
C GLN A 57 -12.07 -0.92 -7.81
N THR A 58 -13.32 -0.85 -7.33
CA THR A 58 -14.43 -0.25 -8.09
C THR A 58 -14.66 1.23 -7.73
N LYS A 59 -14.15 1.68 -6.57
CA LYS A 59 -14.31 3.05 -6.07
C LYS A 59 -13.24 4.01 -6.59
N VAL A 60 -12.01 3.51 -6.78
CA VAL A 60 -10.84 4.31 -7.14
C VAL A 60 -10.16 3.81 -8.41
N SER A 61 -9.32 4.66 -9.02
CA SER A 61 -8.54 4.28 -10.20
C SER A 61 -7.52 3.18 -9.92
N THR A 62 -6.94 3.17 -8.72
CA THR A 62 -5.90 2.21 -8.34
C THR A 62 -5.86 2.00 -6.84
N VAL A 63 -5.70 0.74 -6.45
CA VAL A 63 -5.33 0.34 -5.09
C VAL A 63 -3.89 -0.16 -5.12
N TRP A 64 -3.02 0.51 -4.38
CA TRP A 64 -1.59 0.22 -4.32
C TRP A 64 -1.24 -0.62 -3.10
N PHE A 65 -0.52 -1.72 -3.34
CA PHE A 65 0.13 -2.50 -2.30
C PHE A 65 1.62 -2.24 -2.40
N SER A 66 2.19 -1.68 -1.33
CA SER A 66 3.60 -1.33 -1.25
C SER A 66 4.26 -2.06 -0.08
N PRO A 67 5.38 -2.76 -0.29
CA PRO A 67 6.09 -3.37 0.82
C PRO A 67 6.74 -2.28 1.68
N ALA A 68 6.66 -2.43 3.00
CA ALA A 68 7.46 -1.65 3.92
C ALA A 68 8.89 -2.17 3.89
N PHE A 69 9.86 -1.27 3.81
CA PHE A 69 11.26 -1.64 3.96
C PHE A 69 12.11 -0.46 4.41
N ALA A 70 13.28 -0.79 4.95
CA ALA A 70 14.42 0.11 5.09
C ALA A 70 15.48 -0.32 4.07
N VAL A 71 16.17 0.64 3.49
CA VAL A 71 17.31 0.37 2.60
C VAL A 71 18.57 0.50 3.43
N GLU A 72 19.25 -0.61 3.67
CA GLU A 72 20.56 -0.60 4.30
C GLU A 72 21.61 -0.09 3.31
N LYS A 73 22.41 0.91 3.73
CA LYS A 73 23.50 1.45 2.91
C LYS A 73 24.48 0.33 2.55
N GLY A 74 24.62 0.05 1.25
CA GLY A 74 25.53 -0.96 0.73
C GLY A 74 24.89 -2.32 0.42
N ALA A 75 23.61 -2.52 0.72
CA ALA A 75 22.88 -3.71 0.31
C ALA A 75 22.32 -3.54 -1.11
N VAL A 76 22.79 -4.34 -2.07
CA VAL A 76 22.40 -4.28 -3.50
C VAL A 76 21.17 -5.16 -3.78
N GLY A 77 20.20 -5.19 -2.87
CA GLY A 77 19.07 -6.13 -2.95
C GLY A 77 17.74 -5.51 -2.55
N LEU A 78 16.68 -5.83 -3.30
CA LEU A 78 15.32 -5.58 -2.84
C LEU A 78 15.04 -6.47 -1.61
N PRO A 79 14.33 -5.93 -0.59
CA PRO A 79 13.94 -6.70 0.57
C PRO A 79 13.14 -7.94 0.19
N ARG A 80 13.32 -9.04 0.93
CA ARG A 80 12.58 -10.28 0.72
C ARG A 80 11.06 -10.05 0.66
N LEU A 81 10.55 -9.18 1.53
CA LEU A 81 9.13 -8.81 1.58
C LEU A 81 8.59 -8.27 0.26
N ALA A 82 9.41 -7.56 -0.54
CA ALA A 82 8.97 -7.07 -1.84
C ALA A 82 8.67 -8.22 -2.81
N ARG A 83 9.49 -9.28 -2.78
CA ARG A 83 9.29 -10.48 -3.60
C ARG A 83 8.10 -11.29 -3.08
N ASP A 84 8.04 -11.49 -1.77
CA ASP A 84 6.95 -12.24 -1.13
C ASP A 84 5.60 -11.56 -1.42
N LEU A 85 5.50 -10.23 -1.26
CA LEU A 85 4.28 -9.47 -1.56
C LEU A 85 3.88 -9.57 -3.03
N ALA A 86 4.83 -9.45 -3.96
CA ALA A 86 4.54 -9.61 -5.38
C ALA A 86 4.00 -11.02 -5.69
N GLN A 87 4.59 -12.06 -5.10
CA GLN A 87 4.13 -13.43 -5.27
C GLN A 87 2.72 -13.63 -4.69
N TRP A 88 2.45 -13.09 -3.50
CA TRP A 88 1.14 -13.19 -2.87
C TRP A 88 0.03 -12.54 -3.72
N ILE A 89 0.30 -11.36 -4.29
CA ILE A 89 -0.63 -10.68 -5.20
C ILE A 89 -0.91 -11.53 -6.45
N LEU A 90 0.12 -12.18 -6.99
CA LEU A 90 0.00 -13.06 -8.16
C LEU A 90 -0.81 -14.33 -7.84
N ASP A 91 -0.51 -14.98 -6.72
CA ASP A 91 -1.17 -16.21 -6.29
C ASP A 91 -2.67 -16.00 -6.07
N ASP A 92 -3.04 -14.90 -5.41
CA ASP A 92 -4.43 -14.54 -5.13
C ASP A 92 -5.13 -13.85 -6.32
N LYS A 93 -4.38 -13.51 -7.39
CA LYS A 93 -4.87 -12.73 -8.55
C LYS A 93 -5.58 -11.45 -8.12
N LEU A 94 -5.04 -10.79 -7.10
CA LEU A 94 -5.69 -9.66 -6.45
C LEU A 94 -5.75 -8.45 -7.41
N PRO A 95 -6.90 -7.75 -7.53
CA PRO A 95 -7.08 -6.64 -8.49
C PRO A 95 -6.45 -5.33 -7.98
N VAL A 96 -5.16 -5.40 -7.63
CA VAL A 96 -4.38 -4.28 -7.09
C VAL A 96 -3.19 -4.00 -8.00
N ARG A 97 -2.41 -2.97 -7.66
CA ARG A 97 -1.13 -2.68 -8.28
C ARG A 97 -0.03 -2.73 -7.24
N PHE A 98 1.08 -3.33 -7.61
CA PHE A 98 2.28 -3.35 -6.79
C PHE A 98 3.10 -2.08 -7.04
N GLN A 99 3.61 -1.45 -5.96
CA GLN A 99 4.50 -0.30 -6.07
C GLN A 99 5.59 -0.34 -5.00
N LEU A 100 6.85 -0.22 -5.41
CA LEU A 100 7.97 0.02 -4.49
C LEU A 100 7.97 1.47 -4.01
N GLN A 101 8.37 1.69 -2.75
CA GLN A 101 8.65 3.01 -2.20
C GLN A 101 9.96 3.55 -2.80
N LEU A 102 9.90 4.05 -4.04
CA LEU A 102 11.08 4.45 -4.83
C LEU A 102 11.97 5.46 -4.10
N HIS A 103 11.39 6.39 -3.33
CA HIS A 103 12.17 7.36 -2.58
C HIS A 103 13.13 6.69 -1.57
N LYS A 104 12.74 5.55 -0.98
CA LYS A 104 13.63 4.79 -0.10
C LYS A 104 14.79 4.14 -0.84
N LEU A 105 14.58 3.72 -2.09
CA LEU A 105 15.65 3.14 -2.91
C LEU A 105 16.62 4.22 -3.42
N LEU A 106 16.12 5.42 -3.68
CA LEU A 106 16.91 6.52 -4.25
C LEU A 106 17.62 7.36 -3.17
N TRP A 107 16.94 7.60 -2.04
CA TRP A 107 17.39 8.53 -0.99
C TRP A 107 17.34 7.92 0.42
N ASN A 108 17.07 6.62 0.57
CA ASN A 108 16.88 5.98 1.89
C ASN A 108 15.79 6.70 2.70
N ASP A 109 16.03 6.98 3.99
CA ASP A 109 15.11 7.73 4.85
C ASP A 109 15.54 9.21 5.02
N GLU A 110 16.19 9.81 4.01
CA GLU A 110 16.52 11.25 4.04
C GLU A 110 15.24 12.10 4.08
N SER A 111 15.11 12.92 5.13
CA SER A 111 13.96 13.81 5.28
C SER A 111 14.02 14.96 4.27
N GLY A 112 12.91 15.19 3.54
CA GLY A 112 12.74 16.35 2.65
C GLY A 112 13.15 16.13 1.19
N ARG A 113 13.29 14.88 0.73
CA ARG A 113 13.55 14.52 -0.67
C ARG A 113 12.63 13.42 -1.20
#